data_AF-A0A935G027-F1
#
_entry.id   AF-A0A935G027-F1
#
_cell.length_a   1.000
_cell.length_b   1.000
_cell.length_c   1.000
_cell.angle_alpha   90.00
_cell.angle_beta   90.00
_cell.angle_gamma   90.00
#
_symmetry.space_group_name_H-M   'P 1'
#
loop_
_entity.id
_entity.type
_entity.pdbx_description
1 polymer ?
#
loop_
_entity_poly.entity_id
_entity_poly.type
_entity_poly.pdbx_seq_one_letter_code
_entity_poly.pdbx_strand_id
1 'polypeptide(L)' 'MAFLKPKAANKTKTISVRVPIDLAEELDDIKRHADKHGLAFDVADVVERALTQAARSARSELAALPTKQQNALAA' A
#
# COMPACT_ATOMS: atom_id res chain seq x y z
N MET A 1 -2.47 23.83 31.13
CA MET A 1 -2.57 23.96 29.65
C MET A 1 -1.25 23.50 29.07
N ALA A 2 -1.23 22.39 28.32
CA ALA A 2 0.01 21.81 27.81
C ALA A 2 0.40 22.47 26.47
N PHE A 3 1.59 23.08 26.42
CA PHE A 3 2.16 23.74 25.24
C PHE A 3 2.79 22.78 24.23
N LEU A 4 2.84 21.48 24.54
CA LEU A 4 3.51 20.48 23.71
C LEU A 4 2.46 19.62 23.01
N LYS A 5 2.31 19.83 21.70
CA LYS A 5 1.57 18.93 20.83
C LYS A 5 2.43 17.67 20.60
N PRO A 6 1.88 16.44 20.70
CA PRO A 6 2.61 15.25 20.30
C PRO A 6 3.02 15.40 18.84
N LYS A 7 4.33 15.35 18.58
CA LYS A 7 4.89 15.38 17.22
C LYS A 7 4.34 14.15 16.51
N ALA A 8 3.31 14.33 15.68
CA ALA A 8 2.74 13.25 14.88
C ALA A 8 3.87 12.69 14.02
N ALA A 9 4.42 11.56 14.47
CA ALA A 9 5.50 10.90 13.77
C ALA A 9 4.85 10.18 12.59
N ASN A 10 4.73 10.89 11.46
CA ASN A 10 4.51 10.25 10.17
C ASN A 10 5.77 9.43 9.85
N LYS A 11 5.86 8.26 10.48
CA LYS A 11 6.95 7.30 10.29
C LYS A 11 6.66 6.56 9.00
N THR A 12 7.15 7.08 7.89
CA THR A 12 7.19 6.33 6.64
C THR A 12 8.36 5.35 6.69
N LYS A 13 8.19 4.18 6.08
CA LYS A 13 9.26 3.19 5.89
C LYS A 13 9.28 2.83 4.42
N THR A 14 10.43 3.00 3.78
CA THR A 14 10.62 2.62 2.37
C THR A 14 10.58 1.11 2.23
N ILE A 15 9.77 0.63 1.29
CA ILE A 15 9.72 -0.78 0.88
C ILE A 15 10.28 -0.83 -0.54
N SER A 16 11.26 -1.70 -0.77
CA SER A 16 11.81 -1.94 -2.10
C SER A 16 11.20 -3.22 -2.66
N VAL A 17 10.48 -3.10 -3.77
CA VAL A 17 9.78 -4.19 -4.44
C VAL A 17 10.24 -4.28 -5.88
N ARG A 18 10.38 -5.51 -6.38
CA ARG A 18 10.63 -5.75 -7.81
C ARG A 18 9.28 -5.72 -8.53
N VAL A 19 9.24 -5.00 -9.64
CA VAL A 19 8.08 -4.94 -10.54
C VAL A 19 8.52 -5.36 -11.95
N PRO A 20 7.59 -5.84 -12.80
CA PRO A 20 7.87 -6.07 -14.21
C PRO A 20 8.41 -4.81 -14.89
N ILE A 21 9.31 -4.99 -15.86
CA ILE A 21 9.95 -3.88 -16.57
C ILE A 21 8.94 -2.99 -17.29
N ASP A 22 7.94 -3.59 -17.94
CA ASP A 22 6.91 -2.87 -18.69
C ASP A 22 6.13 -1.89 -17.80
N LEU A 23 5.81 -2.31 -16.56
CA LEU A 23 5.11 -1.47 -15.59
C LEU A 23 6.00 -0.32 -15.09
N ALA A 24 7.30 -0.57 -14.91
CA ALA A 24 8.22 0.48 -14.50
C ALA A 24 8.37 1.55 -15.59
N GLU A 25 8.47 1.14 -16.85
CA GLU A 25 8.53 2.04 -18.00
C GLU A 25 7.24 2.86 -18.15
N GLU A 26 6.07 2.22 -17.99
CA GLU A 26 4.78 2.91 -18.04
C GLU A 26 4.64 3.98 -16.93
N LEU A 27 5.07 3.68 -15.70
CA LEU A 27 5.07 4.64 -14.59
C LEU A 27 5.99 5.83 -14.85
N ASP A 28 7.17 5.60 -15.43
CA ASP A 28 8.11 6.66 -15.80
C ASP A 28 7.57 7.52 -16.93
N ASP A 29 6.89 6.94 -17.91
CA ASP A 29 6.25 7.67 -19.00
C ASP A 29 5.11 8.56 -18.49
N ILE A 30 4.22 8.02 -17.63
CA ILE A 30 3.15 8.80 -17.01
C ILE A 30 3.73 9.98 -16.22
N LYS A 31 4.80 9.74 -15.46
CA LYS A 31 5.48 10.79 -14.69
C LYS A 31 6.01 11.89 -15.61
N ARG A 32 6.73 11.52 -16.68
CA ARG A 32 7.23 12.48 -17.67
C ARG A 32 6.11 13.26 -18.35
N HIS A 33 4.99 12.60 -18.64
CA HIS A 33 3.82 13.25 -19.21
C HIS A 33 3.19 14.25 -18.22
N ALA A 34 3.02 13.87 -16.95
CA ALA A 34 2.51 14.77 -15.91
C ALA A 34 3.42 16.00 -15.76
N ASP A 35 4.74 15.80 -15.71
CA ASP A 35 5.72 16.87 -15.59
C ASP A 35 5.62 17.88 -16.76
N LYS A 36 5.39 17.40 -18.00
CA LYS A 36 5.18 18.27 -19.17
C LYS A 36 3.95 19.16 -19.06
N HIS A 37 2.96 18.75 -18.27
CA HIS A 37 1.74 19.52 -18.01
C HIS A 37 1.80 20.31 -16.69
N GLY A 38 2.95 20.33 -16.01
CA GLY A 38 3.11 20.98 -14.70
C GLY A 38 2.37 20.26 -13.56
N LEU A 39 2.03 18.99 -13.76
CA LEU A 39 1.38 18.12 -12.78
C LEU A 39 2.42 17.18 -12.16
N ALA A 40 2.27 16.85 -10.87
CA ALA A 40 3.12 15.87 -10.21
C ALA A 40 2.41 14.52 -10.15
N PHE A 41 3.02 13.48 -10.72
CA PHE A 41 2.57 12.10 -10.56
C PHE A 41 3.29 11.46 -9.37
N ASP A 42 2.61 11.38 -8.22
CA ASP A 42 3.15 10.75 -7.01
C ASP A 42 2.92 9.24 -7.04
N VAL A 43 3.94 8.51 -7.49
CA VAL A 43 3.96 7.04 -7.50
C VAL A 43 3.76 6.46 -6.11
N ALA A 44 4.21 7.14 -5.05
CA ALA A 44 4.06 6.65 -3.68
C ALA A 44 2.59 6.64 -3.23
N ASP A 45 1.82 7.70 -3.52
CA ASP A 45 0.37 7.75 -3.22
C ASP A 45 -0.40 6.69 -4.02
N VAL A 46 -0.05 6.51 -5.31
CA VAL A 46 -0.66 5.46 -6.15
C VAL A 46 -0.39 4.07 -5.57
N VAL A 47 0.86 3.79 -5.20
CA VAL A 47 1.26 2.51 -4.60
C VAL A 47 0.61 2.32 -3.22
N GLU A 48 0.52 3.36 -2.39
CA GLU A 48 -0.13 3.30 -1.08
C GLU A 48 -1.59 2.88 -1.19
N ARG A 49 -2.36 3.50 -2.09
CA ARG A 49 -3.78 3.19 -2.30
C ARG A 49 -3.98 1.77 -2.80
N ALA A 50 -3.20 1.37 -3.81
CA ALA A 50 -3.27 0.03 -4.38
C ALA A 50 -2.91 -1.04 -3.34
N LEU A 51 -1.81 -0.86 -2.60
CA LEU A 51 -1.38 -1.79 -1.55
C LEU A 51 -2.36 -1.85 -0.39
N THR A 52 -2.97 -0.72 0.01
CA THR A 52 -3.97 -0.70 1.08
C THR A 52 -5.21 -1.51 0.71
N GLN A 53 -5.68 -1.37 -0.53
CA GLN A 53 -6.83 -2.14 -1.02
C GLN A 53 -6.51 -3.64 -1.11
N ALA A 54 -5.32 -3.99 -1.64
CA ALA A 54 -4.88 -5.38 -1.72
C ALA A 54 -4.71 -6.00 -0.32
N ALA A 55 -4.12 -5.27 0.63
CA ALA A 55 -3.94 -5.73 2.00
C ALA A 55 -5.27 -5.93 2.74
N ARG A 56 -6.26 -5.06 2.51
CA ARG A 56 -7.62 -5.25 3.05
C ARG A 56 -8.27 -6.50 2.49
N SER A 57 -8.18 -6.70 1.17
CA SER A 57 -8.74 -7.88 0.49
C SER A 57 -8.09 -9.16 1.01
N ALA A 58 -6.75 -9.20 1.10
CA ALA A 58 -6.02 -10.33 1.66
C ALA A 58 -6.39 -10.60 3.13
N ARG A 59 -6.61 -9.56 3.95
CA ARG A 59 -7.09 -9.76 5.34
C ARG A 59 -8.49 -10.35 5.38
N SER A 60 -9.39 -9.91 4.50
CA SER A 60 -10.74 -10.48 4.39
C SER A 60 -10.71 -11.94 3.95
N GLU A 61 -9.85 -12.30 3.00
CA GLU A 61 -9.64 -13.69 2.59
C GLU A 61 -9.07 -14.54 3.74
N LEU A 62 -8.06 -14.03 4.45
CA LEU A 62 -7.47 -14.71 5.61
C LEU A 62 -8.48 -14.90 6.76
N ALA A 63 -9.37 -13.94 6.98
CA ALA A 63 -10.43 -14.04 7.99
C ALA A 63 -11.55 -15.02 7.59
N ALA A 64 -11.74 -15.26 6.29
CA ALA A 64 -12.67 -16.26 5.77
C ALA A 64 -12.09 -17.68 5.77
N LEU A 65 -10.79 -17.86 6.03
CA LEU A 65 -10.19 -19.19 6.17
C LEU A 65 -10.68 -19.84 7.48
N PRO A 66 -11.12 -21.10 7.45
CA PRO A 66 -11.48 -21.82 8.66
C PRO A 66 -10.24 -21.99 9.53
N THR A 67 -10.28 -21.40 10.72
CA THR A 67 -9.25 -21.60 11.74
C THR A 67 -9.19 -23.10 12.03
N LYS A 68 -8.03 -23.73 11.79
CA LYS A 68 -7.76 -25.17 12.01
C LYS A 68 -8.16 -25.71 13.38
N GLN A 69 -8.52 -24.84 14.32
CA GLN A 69 -8.89 -25.15 15.70
C GLN A 69 -10.36 -25.58 15.88
N GLN A 70 -11.27 -25.27 14.93
CA GLN A 70 -12.69 -25.65 15.05
C GLN A 70 -13.01 -27.09 14.60
N ASN A 71 -12.15 -27.73 13.80
CA ASN A 71 -12.39 -29.12 13.36
C ASN A 71 -11.92 -30.18 14.37
N ALA A 72 -11.20 -29.81 15.43
CA ALA A 72 -10.70 -30.76 16.43
C ALA A 72 -11.67 -31.00 17.60
N LEU A 73 -12.78 -30.25 17.69
CA LEU A 73 -13.82 -30.41 18.73
C LEU A 73 -15.13 -31.00 18.19
N ALA A 74 -15.18 -31.38 16.92
CA ALA A 74 -16.37 -31.94 16.26
C ALA A 74 -16.15 -33.38 15.73
N ALA A 75 -15.10 -34.07 16.18
CA ALA A 75 -14.79 -35.46 15.87
C ALA A 75 -14.79 -36.32 17.13
#